data_AF-A0A6I4SKJ5-F1
#
_entry.id   AF-A0A6I4SKJ5-F1
#
_cell.length_a   1.000
_cell.length_b   1.000
_cell.length_c   1.000
_cell.angle_alpha   90.00
_cell.angle_beta   90.00
_cell.angle_gamma   90.00
#
_symmetry.space_group_name_H-M   'P 1'
#
loop_
_entity.id
_entity.type
_entity.pdbx_description
1 polymer ?
#
loop_
_entity_poly.entity_id
_entity_poly.type
_entity_poly.pdbx_seq_one_letter_code
_entity_poly.pdbx_strand_id
1 'polypeptide(L)' 'MIEPAELFARITGQLEDLHGIAVEGQRANLSPDENCVYADQISNGLQNIGEVVRILCLENGSNS' A
#
# COMPACT_ATOMS: atom_id res chain seq x y z
N MET A 1 -21.38 -3.32 -0.03
CA MET A 1 -20.75 -3.25 -1.36
C MET A 1 -19.99 -1.94 -1.41
N ILE A 2 -18.67 -1.98 -1.51
CA ILE A 2 -17.85 -0.76 -1.63
C ILE A 2 -17.94 -0.30 -3.09
N GLU A 3 -18.27 0.96 -3.31
CA GLU A 3 -18.28 1.56 -4.65
C GLU A 3 -16.86 1.54 -5.23
N PRO A 4 -16.68 1.21 -6.53
CA PRO A 4 -15.35 1.20 -7.15
C PRO A 4 -14.55 2.50 -6.92
N ALA A 5 -15.22 3.65 -6.97
CA ALA A 5 -14.58 4.94 -6.70
C ALA A 5 -14.01 5.04 -5.28
N GLU A 6 -14.72 4.52 -4.28
CA GLU A 6 -14.25 4.50 -2.89
C GLU A 6 -13.06 3.54 -2.73
N LEU A 7 -13.10 2.38 -3.41
CA LEU A 7 -11.99 1.44 -3.42
C LEU A 7 -10.72 2.09 -4.00
N PHE A 8 -10.82 2.64 -5.21
CA PHE A 8 -9.66 3.26 -5.85
C PHE A 8 -9.16 4.48 -5.08
N ALA A 9 -10.04 5.28 -4.47
CA ALA A 9 -9.62 6.38 -3.60
C ALA A 9 -8.80 5.88 -2.39
N ARG A 10 -9.22 4.79 -1.73
CA ARG A 10 -8.47 4.19 -0.62
C ARG A 10 -7.11 3.65 -1.07
N ILE A 11 -7.06 2.93 -2.20
CA ILE A 11 -5.81 2.41 -2.77
C ILE A 11 -4.86 3.57 -3.12
N THR A 12 -5.37 4.62 -3.76
CA THR A 12 -4.59 5.81 -4.10
C THR A 12 -3.98 6.45 -2.86
N GLY A 13 -4.76 6.68 -1.80
CA GLY A 13 -4.23 7.23 -0.55
C GLY A 13 -3.11 6.37 0.05
N GLN A 14 -3.27 5.05 0.08
CA GLN A 14 -2.22 4.15 0.58
C GLN A 14 -0.96 4.15 -0.30
N LEU A 15 -1.11 4.26 -1.63
CA LEU A 15 0.02 4.39 -2.55
C LEU A 15 0.74 5.74 -2.39
N GLU A 16 0.00 6.82 -2.12
CA GLU A 16 0.58 8.14 -1.82
C GLU A 16 1.39 8.13 -0.53
N ASP A 17 0.88 7.47 0.53
CA ASP A 17 1.62 7.28 1.78
C ASP A 17 2.93 6.51 1.54
N LEU A 18 2.87 5.41 0.78
CA LEU A 18 4.05 4.63 0.39
C LEU A 18 5.04 5.42 -0.47
N HIS A 19 4.53 6.27 -1.36
CA HIS A 19 5.36 7.18 -2.14
C HIS A 19 6.12 8.14 -1.22
N GLY A 20 5.48 8.69 -0.19
CA GLY A 20 6.14 9.51 0.83
C GLY A 20 7.28 8.77 1.53
N ILE A 21 7.04 7.54 1.97
CA ILE A 21 8.07 6.68 2.60
C ILE A 21 9.24 6.43 1.63
N ALA A 22 8.94 6.14 0.36
CA ALA A 22 9.97 5.93 -0.65
C ALA A 22 10.81 7.20 -0.91
N VAL A 23 10.20 8.38 -0.88
CA VAL A 23 10.90 9.67 -0.98
C VAL A 23 11.79 9.91 0.24
N GLU A 24 11.30 9.63 1.44
CA GLU A 24 12.11 9.72 2.67
C GLU A 24 13.30 8.75 2.66
N GLY A 25 13.11 7.54 2.12
CA GLY A 25 14.15 6.55 1.93
C GLY A 25 15.24 6.92 0.92
N GLN A 26 15.07 7.98 0.12
CA GLN A 26 16.10 8.47 -0.81
C GLN A 26 17.14 9.38 -0.17
N ARG A 27 17.02 9.65 1.13
CA ARG A 27 17.95 10.52 1.86
C ARG A 27 19.37 9.97 1.81
N ALA A 28 20.35 10.86 1.67
CA ALA A 28 21.76 10.48 1.72
C ALA A 28 22.14 10.00 3.13
N ASN A 29 23.09 9.06 3.20
CA ASN A 29 23.71 8.55 4.43
C ASN A 29 22.78 7.78 5.39
N LEU A 30 21.74 7.11 4.88
CA LEU A 30 20.98 6.16 5.68
C LEU A 30 21.87 4.99 6.11
N SER A 31 21.77 4.62 7.38
CA SER A 31 22.36 3.38 7.88
C SER A 31 21.68 2.16 7.24
N PRO A 32 22.34 0.99 7.25
CA PRO A 32 21.71 -0.26 6.78
C PRO A 32 20.38 -0.55 7.47
N ASP A 33 20.28 -0.32 8.79
CA ASP A 33 19.06 -0.57 9.56
C ASP A 33 17.92 0.37 9.12
N GLU A 34 18.20 1.65 8.88
CA GLU A 34 17.20 2.59 8.34
C GLU A 34 16.73 2.17 6.95
N ASN A 35 17.63 1.71 6.09
CA ASN A 35 17.26 1.17 4.77
C ASN A 35 16.33 -0.04 4.90
N CYS A 36 16.61 -0.95 5.84
CA CYS A 36 15.73 -2.09 6.13
C CYS A 36 14.36 -1.63 6.61
N VAL A 37 14.28 -0.64 7.50
CA VAL A 37 13.00 -0.11 8.00
C VAL A 37 12.15 0.46 6.85
N TYR A 38 12.72 1.30 5.98
CA TYR A 38 11.98 1.84 4.84
C TYR A 38 11.54 0.74 3.85
N ALA A 39 12.43 -0.24 3.57
CA ALA A 39 12.11 -1.37 2.71
C ALA A 39 10.97 -2.23 3.29
N ASP A 40 10.99 -2.50 4.59
CA ASP A 40 9.95 -3.26 5.29
C ASP A 40 8.62 -2.51 5.28
N GLN A 41 8.62 -1.21 5.55
CA GLN A 41 7.42 -0.39 5.49
C GLN A 41 6.78 -0.40 4.09
N ILE A 42 7.59 -0.25 3.04
CA ILE A 42 7.12 -0.33 1.65
C ILE A 42 6.55 -1.72 1.35
N SER A 43 7.28 -2.79 1.71
CA SER A 43 6.85 -4.17 1.50
C SER A 43 5.50 -4.45 2.19
N ASN A 44 5.38 -4.07 3.46
CA ASN A 44 4.17 -4.30 4.25
C ASN A 44 2.99 -3.49 3.71
N GLY A 45 3.19 -2.22 3.32
CA GLY A 45 2.10 -1.42 2.74
C GLY A 45 1.61 -1.98 1.40
N LEU A 46 2.51 -2.45 0.53
CA LEU A 46 2.12 -3.11 -0.73
C LEU A 46 1.33 -4.39 -0.50
N GLN A 47 1.73 -5.20 0.51
CA GLN A 47 0.97 -6.38 0.90
C GLN A 47 -0.43 -6.02 1.38
N ASN A 48 -0.56 -5.01 2.25
CA ASN A 48 -1.86 -4.54 2.76
C ASN A 48 -2.78 -4.06 1.61
N ILE A 49 -2.25 -3.30 0.64
CA ILE A 49 -3.01 -2.89 -0.55
C ILE A 49 -3.50 -4.12 -1.32
N GLY A 50 -2.63 -5.12 -1.52
CA GLY A 50 -2.98 -6.38 -2.17
C GLY A 50 -4.09 -7.14 -1.45
N GLU A 51 -4.11 -7.13 -0.11
CA GLU A 51 -5.18 -7.73 0.69
C GLU A 51 -6.50 -6.98 0.55
N VAL A 52 -6.48 -5.65 0.59
CA VAL A 52 -7.68 -4.81 0.38
C VAL A 52 -8.31 -5.10 -0.98
N VAL A 53 -7.50 -5.15 -2.04
CA VAL A 53 -7.96 -5.50 -3.39
C VAL A 53 -8.57 -6.90 -3.39
N ARG A 54 -7.90 -7.89 -2.77
CA ARG A 54 -8.36 -9.29 -2.77
C ARG A 54 -9.69 -9.45 -2.04
N ILE A 55 -9.83 -8.91 -0.84
CA ILE A 55 -11.06 -9.00 -0.04
C ILE A 55 -12.24 -8.44 -0.84
N LEU A 56 -12.05 -7.28 -1.46
CA LEU A 56 -13.12 -6.57 -2.14
C LEU A 56 -13.45 -7.16 -3.53
N CYS A 57 -12.50 -7.78 -4.22
CA CYS A 57 -12.79 -8.56 -5.43
C CYS A 57 -13.58 -9.84 -5.10
N LEU A 58 -13.28 -10.52 -3.98
CA LEU A 58 -13.97 -11.75 -3.57
C LEU A 58 -15.39 -11.48 -3.04
N GLU A 59 -15.58 -10.36 -2.34
CA GLU A 59 -16.92 -9.92 -1.88
C GLU A 59 -17.85 -9.52 -3.04
N ASN A 60 -17.30 -9.04 -4.15
CA ASN A 60 -18.09 -8.71 -5.35
C ASN A 60 -18.31 -9.91 -6.30
N GLY A 61 -17.48 -10.95 -6.23
CA GLY A 61 -17.59 -12.14 -7.08
C GLY A 61 -18.54 -13.23 -6.56
N SER A 62 -19.03 -13.10 -5.32
CA SER A 62 -19.84 -14.14 -4.65
C SER A 62 -21.37 -13.94 -4.76
N ASN A 63 -21.81 -12.91 -5.50
CA ASN A 63 -23.24 -12.57 -5.71
C ASN A 63 -23.68 -12.66 -7.19
N SER A 64 -22.95 -13.41 -8.03
CA SER A 64 -23.30 -13.65 -9.44
C SER A 64 -23.82 -15.07 -9.65
#